data_AF-A0A814NEW6-F1
#
_entry.id   AF-A0A814NEW6-F1
#
_cell.length_a   1.000
_cell.length_b   1.000
_cell.length_c   1.000
_cell.angle_alpha   90.00
_cell.angle_beta   90.00
_cell.angle_gamma   90.00
#
_symmetry.space_group_name_H-M   'P 1'
#
loop_
_entity.id
_entity.type
_entity.pdbx_description
1 polymer ?
#
loop_
_entity_poly.entity_id
_entity_poly.type
_entity_poly.pdbx_seq_one_letter_code
_entity_poly.pdbx_strand_id
1 'polypeptide(L)'
;MLHFMLTHARFVLFVYCLHLFAYLLFMQGLFPSTNKIQTIANQSCWGIMCLVDDSSTPPPLFERLILVVIDALREDYVFNSSISHLKYVHHLLKQKQHAIGFKIKTQTPTVTLPRLKALISGTIPGFWDILYNYNSTAIDTDNFLLQYRRKYPEKKIVFYGDDTWLKLFPNMFDRQEGTTSFFVSDFREVDENVTRHLEFEFENNRNDWSILILHYLGLDHIGHFAGSKNSYIDEKLIEMDHTLSYIYQKLKETDLLLLTGDHGMADQGGHGGASYEESHVPAVFISPQFDRYEKLLLQDESKIWLQIDLTPTLCSLFHLPVPSNNLGILIKPLIDIFFNQNMKTCLINDNQRQLSLIINKYSDDVQQDNIQALSAYDLLKKIRDKAIQTSSQQTIQQLLLGMALFWCSTIALIIIHFIEIKDFSILIHSLSIYIGSCLFIFYLLLLSDKSISSIVIHSSSFIGLYLCFEFIRNSIIVIKTLRINNRQMKNTNKTHSKLRMLSSYWLFYYPSLHLLSLLSSSFIEEEHQLWYLFIQTFLILALRDICVQLSSNKRNIILMLITITFIFRLLRSWNQTGNKWLTQPDIGDYLNRFVFIQIFNSL
;
A
#
# COMPACT_ATOMS: atom_id res chain seq x y z
N MET A 1 -41.07 26.95 -28.05
CA MET A 1 -40.35 27.34 -26.81
C MET A 1 -40.26 26.18 -25.81
N LEU A 2 -41.38 25.58 -25.38
CA LEU A 2 -41.37 24.45 -24.43
C LEU A 2 -40.58 23.22 -24.92
N HIS A 3 -40.72 22.86 -26.21
CA HIS A 3 -39.97 21.75 -26.82
C HIS A 3 -38.44 21.99 -26.80
N PHE A 4 -38.01 23.23 -27.11
CA PHE A 4 -36.61 23.63 -27.07
C PHE A 4 -36.01 23.58 -25.65
N MET A 5 -36.78 24.03 -24.65
CA MET A 5 -36.37 23.94 -23.24
C MET A 5 -36.25 22.48 -22.77
N LEU A 6 -37.17 21.61 -23.19
CA LEU A 6 -37.13 20.18 -22.88
C LEU A 6 -35.95 19.46 -23.55
N THR A 7 -35.65 19.78 -24.81
CA THR A 7 -34.48 19.22 -25.51
C THR A 7 -33.17 19.70 -24.90
N HIS A 8 -33.10 20.96 -24.48
CA HIS A 8 -31.94 21.54 -23.82
C HIS A 8 -31.69 20.91 -22.44
N ALA A 9 -32.72 20.80 -21.60
CA ALA A 9 -32.62 20.15 -20.29
C ALA A 9 -32.19 18.67 -20.41
N ARG A 10 -32.69 17.94 -21.42
CA ARG A 10 -32.27 16.56 -21.71
C ARG A 10 -30.80 16.47 -22.12
N PHE A 11 -30.31 17.43 -22.91
CA PHE A 11 -28.90 17.49 -23.30
C PHE A 11 -27.99 17.77 -22.10
N VAL A 12 -28.34 18.73 -21.24
CA VAL A 12 -27.59 19.02 -20.01
C VAL A 12 -27.55 17.78 -19.09
N LEU A 13 -28.70 17.13 -18.88
CA LEU A 13 -28.78 15.90 -18.09
C LEU A 13 -27.90 14.79 -18.68
N PHE A 14 -27.91 14.62 -20.01
CA PHE A 14 -27.05 13.65 -20.69
C PHE A 14 -25.56 13.92 -20.44
N VAL A 15 -25.11 15.17 -20.52
CA VAL A 15 -23.70 15.53 -20.26
C VAL A 15 -23.33 15.26 -18.80
N TYR A 16 -24.22 15.50 -17.83
CA TYR A 16 -24.00 15.13 -16.43
C TYR A 16 -23.92 13.61 -16.24
N CYS A 17 -24.79 12.84 -16.88
CA CYS A 17 -24.72 11.37 -16.84
C CYS A 17 -23.42 10.85 -17.47
N LEU A 18 -22.97 11.44 -18.58
CA LEU A 18 -21.69 11.11 -19.20
C LEU A 18 -20.51 11.45 -18.29
N HIS A 19 -20.58 12.58 -17.58
CA HIS A 19 -19.57 13.00 -16.62
C HIS A 19 -19.47 12.02 -15.44
N LEU A 20 -20.61 11.60 -14.89
CA LEU A 20 -20.68 10.58 -13.85
C LEU A 20 -20.16 9.23 -14.36
N PHE A 21 -20.53 8.82 -15.57
CA PHE A 21 -20.03 7.59 -16.19
C PHE A 21 -18.50 7.63 -16.37
N ALA A 22 -17.98 8.74 -16.89
CA ALA A 22 -16.55 8.94 -17.06
C ALA A 22 -15.79 8.86 -15.74
N TYR A 23 -16.36 9.44 -14.67
CA TYR A 23 -15.84 9.30 -13.32
C TYR A 23 -15.84 7.85 -12.84
N LEU A 24 -16.95 7.13 -13.00
CA LEU A 24 -17.02 5.72 -12.59
C LEU A 24 -16.02 4.85 -13.36
N LEU A 25 -15.82 5.11 -14.65
CA LEU A 25 -14.84 4.41 -15.48
C LEU A 25 -13.39 4.74 -15.04
N PHE A 26 -13.12 6.00 -14.71
CA PHE A 26 -11.86 6.43 -14.12
C PHE A 26 -11.61 5.71 -12.78
N MET A 27 -12.61 5.67 -11.90
CA MET A 27 -12.52 4.98 -10.62
C MET A 27 -12.30 3.48 -10.82
N GLN A 28 -12.96 2.85 -11.78
CA GLN A 28 -12.73 1.44 -12.10
C GLN A 28 -11.28 1.18 -12.54
N GLY A 29 -10.69 2.06 -13.36
CA GLY A 29 -9.29 1.98 -13.75
C GLY A 29 -8.31 2.29 -12.61
N LEU A 30 -8.65 3.18 -11.68
CA LEU A 30 -7.84 3.47 -10.50
C LEU A 30 -7.91 2.33 -9.46
N PHE A 31 -9.04 1.65 -9.44
CA PHE A 31 -9.42 0.62 -8.48
C PHE A 31 -9.79 -0.69 -9.20
N PRO A 32 -8.86 -1.33 -9.93
CA PRO A 32 -9.18 -2.48 -10.74
C PRO A 32 -9.74 -3.60 -9.85
N SER A 33 -10.92 -4.10 -10.21
CA SER A 33 -11.47 -5.31 -9.60
C SER A 33 -10.59 -6.49 -10.02
N THR A 34 -9.77 -6.99 -9.11
CA THR A 34 -8.99 -8.21 -9.37
C THR A 34 -9.96 -9.37 -9.46
N ASN A 35 -10.09 -9.98 -10.64
CA ASN A 35 -10.85 -11.21 -10.81
C ASN A 35 -10.08 -12.38 -10.17
N LYS A 36 -10.03 -12.43 -8.83
CA LYS A 36 -9.33 -13.49 -8.09
C LYS A 36 -10.01 -14.83 -8.33
N ILE A 37 -9.20 -15.89 -8.41
CA ILE A 37 -9.67 -17.26 -8.36
C ILE A 37 -10.12 -17.51 -6.91
N GLN A 38 -11.43 -17.76 -6.71
CA GLN A 38 -11.99 -17.98 -5.36
C GLN A 38 -11.72 -19.40 -4.84
N THR A 39 -11.18 -20.29 -5.67
CA THR A 39 -10.85 -21.66 -5.24
C THR A 39 -9.53 -21.69 -4.48
N ILE A 40 -9.46 -22.57 -3.50
CA ILE A 40 -8.23 -22.89 -2.79
C ILE A 40 -7.53 -24.03 -3.54
N ALA A 41 -6.21 -23.96 -3.68
CA ALA A 41 -5.44 -24.98 -4.35
C ALA A 41 -5.50 -26.29 -3.56
N ASN A 42 -5.82 -27.39 -4.22
CA ASN A 42 -5.97 -28.72 -3.61
C ASN A 42 -4.95 -29.75 -4.11
N GLN A 43 -4.22 -29.44 -5.18
CA GLN A 43 -3.29 -30.36 -5.84
C GLN A 43 -1.88 -29.77 -5.81
N SER A 44 -0.89 -30.61 -5.52
CA SER A 44 0.53 -30.26 -5.60
C SER A 44 1.25 -31.29 -6.47
N CYS A 45 2.41 -30.88 -7.03
CA CYS A 45 3.35 -31.78 -7.71
C CYS A 45 3.55 -33.12 -6.95
N TRP A 46 3.66 -33.07 -5.63
CA TRP A 46 3.90 -34.24 -4.78
C TRP A 46 2.78 -35.27 -4.83
N GLY A 47 1.52 -34.82 -4.90
CA GLY A 47 0.37 -35.71 -5.08
C GLY A 47 0.37 -36.39 -6.45
N ILE A 48 0.87 -35.72 -7.49
CA ILE A 48 0.95 -36.27 -8.85
C ILE A 48 2.09 -37.30 -8.96
N MET A 49 3.28 -37.00 -8.40
CA MET A 49 4.40 -37.97 -8.42
C MET A 49 4.02 -39.30 -7.76
N CYS A 50 3.23 -39.28 -6.68
CA CYS A 50 2.79 -40.52 -6.02
C CYS A 50 1.84 -41.34 -6.87
N LEU A 51 1.02 -40.70 -7.71
CA LEU A 51 0.14 -41.40 -8.65
C LEU A 51 0.91 -42.04 -9.81
N VAL A 52 2.11 -41.55 -10.11
CA VAL A 52 2.95 -42.03 -11.22
C VAL A 52 3.92 -43.13 -10.75
N ASP A 53 4.55 -42.97 -9.58
CA ASP A 53 5.63 -43.84 -9.11
C ASP A 53 5.21 -44.90 -8.07
N ASP A 54 3.91 -45.06 -7.79
CA ASP A 54 3.33 -46.03 -6.83
C ASP A 54 4.06 -46.06 -5.46
N SER A 55 4.60 -44.89 -5.07
CA SER A 55 5.44 -44.69 -3.90
C SER A 55 4.82 -43.66 -2.95
N SER A 56 5.10 -43.81 -1.66
CA SER A 56 4.69 -42.85 -0.63
C SER A 56 5.30 -41.48 -0.91
N THR A 57 4.52 -40.40 -0.71
CA THR A 57 5.03 -39.01 -0.80
C THR A 57 6.32 -38.87 -0.01
N PRO A 58 7.42 -38.36 -0.61
CA PRO A 58 8.63 -38.09 0.15
C PRO A 58 8.31 -37.09 1.28
N PRO A 59 8.98 -37.21 2.45
CA PRO A 59 8.79 -36.26 3.54
C PRO A 59 9.19 -34.85 3.07
N PRO A 60 8.58 -33.78 3.63
CA PRO A 60 8.97 -32.41 3.32
C PRO A 60 10.43 -32.18 3.65
N LEU A 61 11.07 -31.29 2.90
CA LEU A 61 12.49 -30.96 3.10
C LEU A 61 12.73 -30.33 4.47
N PHE A 62 11.84 -29.40 4.86
CA PHE A 62 11.83 -28.78 6.17
C PHE A 62 10.55 -29.12 6.92
N GLU A 63 10.69 -29.33 8.23
CA GLU A 63 9.55 -29.63 9.11
C GLU A 63 9.06 -28.38 9.83
N ARG A 64 9.95 -27.41 10.06
CA ARG A 64 9.67 -26.19 10.82
C ARG A 64 10.16 -24.95 10.10
N LEU A 65 9.36 -23.89 10.16
CA LEU A 65 9.70 -22.56 9.65
C LEU A 65 9.83 -21.56 10.80
N ILE A 66 10.94 -20.83 10.84
CA ILE A 66 11.07 -19.60 11.62
C ILE A 66 11.13 -18.46 10.62
N LEU A 67 10.08 -17.66 10.53
CA LEU A 67 10.00 -16.49 9.66
C LEU A 67 10.27 -15.24 10.50
N VAL A 68 11.44 -14.64 10.30
CA VAL A 68 11.80 -13.34 10.90
C VAL A 68 11.61 -12.27 9.84
N VAL A 69 10.65 -11.39 10.08
CA VAL A 69 10.43 -10.17 9.30
C VAL A 69 10.94 -9.00 10.13
N ILE A 70 11.80 -8.17 9.55
CA ILE A 70 12.22 -6.90 10.15
C ILE A 70 11.66 -5.79 9.26
N ASP A 71 10.80 -4.95 9.82
CA ASP A 71 10.15 -3.86 9.09
C ASP A 71 11.21 -2.88 8.57
N ALA A 72 11.04 -2.45 7.32
CA ALA A 72 11.96 -1.56 6.60
C ALA A 72 13.41 -2.06 6.44
N LEU A 73 13.65 -3.37 6.51
CA LEU A 73 14.97 -3.97 6.31
C LEU A 73 15.45 -3.88 4.85
N ARG A 74 16.37 -2.94 4.60
CA ARG A 74 17.05 -2.78 3.31
C ARG A 74 18.03 -3.93 3.04
N GLU A 75 18.18 -4.29 1.77
CA GLU A 75 19.14 -5.32 1.34
C GLU A 75 20.60 -5.00 1.68
N ASP A 76 20.98 -3.72 1.63
CA ASP A 76 22.35 -3.28 1.89
C ASP A 76 22.74 -3.39 3.36
N TYR A 77 21.79 -3.32 4.30
CA TYR A 77 22.02 -3.65 5.71
C TYR A 77 22.41 -5.11 5.94
N VAL A 78 22.23 -6.00 4.95
CA VAL A 78 22.56 -7.42 5.06
C VAL A 78 23.70 -7.83 4.13
N PHE A 79 23.76 -7.29 2.91
CA PHE A 79 24.72 -7.74 1.92
C PHE A 79 25.94 -6.82 1.80
N ASN A 80 25.83 -5.54 2.17
CA ASN A 80 26.96 -4.61 2.12
C ASN A 80 27.75 -4.62 3.43
N SER A 81 28.90 -5.31 3.45
CA SER A 81 29.71 -5.45 4.67
C SER A 81 30.34 -4.15 5.19
N SER A 82 30.30 -3.06 4.42
CA SER A 82 30.79 -1.75 4.86
C SER A 82 29.75 -0.98 5.69
N ILE A 83 28.47 -1.35 5.60
CA ILE A 83 27.34 -0.68 6.26
C ILE A 83 26.65 -1.61 7.24
N SER A 84 26.60 -2.91 6.94
CA SER A 84 25.91 -3.88 7.79
C SER A 84 26.58 -4.05 9.15
N HIS A 85 25.74 -4.08 10.18
CA HIS A 85 26.12 -4.49 11.53
C HIS A 85 25.65 -5.91 11.90
N LEU A 86 25.08 -6.66 10.93
CA LEU A 86 24.67 -8.06 11.08
C LEU A 86 25.87 -9.02 10.90
N LYS A 87 26.84 -8.94 11.81
CA LYS A 87 28.12 -9.65 11.72
C LYS A 87 27.95 -11.17 11.68
N TYR A 88 27.01 -11.71 12.47
CA TYR A 88 26.73 -13.14 12.53
C TYR A 88 26.09 -13.63 11.24
N VAL A 89 25.07 -12.92 10.73
CA VAL A 89 24.46 -13.25 9.43
C VAL A 89 25.50 -13.18 8.31
N HIS A 90 26.35 -12.17 8.32
CA HIS A 90 27.46 -12.04 7.38
C HIS A 90 28.45 -13.20 7.46
N HIS A 91 28.74 -13.68 8.67
CA HIS A 91 29.62 -14.82 8.87
C HIS A 91 29.06 -16.07 8.19
N LEU A 92 27.77 -16.38 8.41
CA LEU A 92 27.09 -17.51 7.78
C LEU A 92 27.10 -17.39 6.24
N LEU A 93 26.77 -16.20 5.72
CA LEU A 93 26.77 -15.94 4.27
C LEU A 93 28.18 -16.05 3.65
N LYS A 94 29.22 -15.48 4.27
CA LYS A 94 30.59 -15.46 3.75
C LYS A 94 31.25 -16.83 3.81
N GLN A 95 31.02 -17.58 4.88
CA GLN A 95 31.54 -18.93 5.00
C GLN A 95 30.81 -19.92 4.09
N LYS A 96 29.68 -19.52 3.48
CA LYS A 96 28.80 -20.39 2.71
C LYS A 96 28.38 -21.63 3.51
N GLN A 97 28.31 -21.46 4.84
CA GLN A 97 27.89 -22.48 5.79
C GLN A 97 26.49 -22.14 6.24
N HIS A 98 25.59 -23.09 6.07
CA HIS A 98 24.21 -23.00 6.54
C HIS A 98 23.37 -21.81 6.05
N ALA A 99 23.83 -20.93 5.16
CA ALA A 99 23.07 -19.76 4.73
C ALA A 99 23.22 -19.44 3.24
N ILE A 100 22.13 -18.93 2.66
CA ILE A 100 22.06 -18.47 1.28
C ILE A 100 21.17 -17.23 1.18
N GLY A 101 21.66 -16.17 0.55
CA GLY A 101 21.02 -14.86 0.51
C GLY A 101 20.58 -14.46 -0.90
N PHE A 102 19.44 -13.81 -1.01
CA PHE A 102 18.90 -13.29 -2.26
C PHE A 102 18.49 -11.82 -2.11
N LYS A 103 18.72 -11.02 -3.15
CA LYS A 103 18.10 -9.70 -3.29
C LYS A 103 16.67 -9.87 -3.80
N ILE A 104 15.72 -9.35 -3.05
CA ILE A 104 14.30 -9.43 -3.34
C ILE A 104 13.76 -8.04 -3.63
N LYS A 105 13.11 -7.88 -4.78
CA LYS A 105 12.37 -6.68 -5.14
C LYS A 105 10.93 -6.80 -4.69
N THR A 106 10.52 -5.89 -3.82
CA THR A 106 9.13 -5.71 -3.42
C THR A 106 8.46 -4.80 -4.44
N GLN A 107 7.25 -5.16 -4.87
CA GLN A 107 6.44 -4.23 -5.63
C GLN A 107 5.98 -3.09 -4.72
N THR A 108 5.44 -2.09 -5.37
CA THR A 108 5.01 -0.85 -4.78
C THR A 108 3.47 -0.94 -4.67
N PRO A 109 2.83 -0.43 -3.61
CA PRO A 109 3.37 0.38 -2.52
C PRO A 109 4.22 -0.44 -1.53
N THR A 110 5.30 0.15 -1.04
CA THR A 110 6.20 -0.39 -0.01
C THR A 110 5.68 -0.02 1.39
N VAL A 111 4.48 -0.51 1.71
CA VAL A 111 3.86 -0.40 3.04
C VAL A 111 3.57 -1.80 3.58
N THR A 112 3.68 -1.94 4.89
CA THR A 112 3.61 -3.20 5.63
C THR A 112 2.48 -4.12 5.20
N LEU A 113 1.22 -3.72 5.35
CA LEU A 113 0.08 -4.62 5.10
C LEU A 113 0.03 -5.19 3.66
N PRO A 114 0.12 -4.39 2.59
CA PRO A 114 0.23 -4.92 1.23
C PRO A 114 1.40 -5.88 1.02
N ARG A 115 2.54 -5.61 1.65
CA ARG A 115 3.76 -6.43 1.50
C ARG A 115 3.65 -7.77 2.23
N LEU A 116 3.13 -7.78 3.46
CA LEU A 116 2.85 -9.02 4.19
C LEU A 116 1.87 -9.92 3.43
N LYS A 117 0.83 -9.31 2.83
CA LYS A 117 -0.10 -10.03 1.95
C LYS A 117 0.61 -10.62 0.74
N ALA A 118 1.49 -9.86 0.08
CA ALA A 118 2.25 -10.32 -1.07
C ALA A 118 3.19 -11.49 -0.71
N LEU A 119 3.88 -11.39 0.42
CA LEU A 119 4.86 -12.37 0.94
C LEU A 119 4.24 -13.75 1.15
N ILE A 120 3.01 -13.82 1.67
CA ILE A 120 2.36 -15.08 2.07
C ILE A 120 1.43 -15.64 0.98
N SER A 121 0.90 -14.79 0.08
CA SER A 121 -0.02 -15.22 -0.99
C SER A 121 0.63 -15.32 -2.37
N GLY A 122 1.78 -14.69 -2.58
CA GLY A 122 2.41 -14.57 -3.89
C GLY A 122 1.63 -13.69 -4.86
N THR A 123 0.67 -12.91 -4.37
CA THR A 123 -0.11 -11.98 -5.18
C THR A 123 0.51 -10.59 -5.19
N ILE A 124 0.31 -9.84 -6.27
CA ILE A 124 0.64 -8.41 -6.27
C ILE A 124 -0.54 -7.68 -5.64
N PRO A 125 -0.35 -6.95 -4.53
CA PRO A 125 -1.44 -6.26 -3.86
C PRO A 125 -1.92 -5.10 -4.73
N GLY A 126 -3.24 -4.92 -4.74
CA GLY A 126 -3.90 -3.84 -5.47
C GLY A 126 -4.10 -2.62 -4.57
N PHE A 127 -4.46 -1.50 -5.18
CA PHE A 127 -4.73 -0.26 -4.43
C PHE A 127 -5.94 -0.38 -3.48
N TRP A 128 -6.90 -1.26 -3.80
CA TRP A 128 -7.99 -1.65 -2.90
C TRP A 128 -7.49 -2.18 -1.55
N ASP A 129 -6.35 -2.88 -1.54
CA ASP A 129 -5.77 -3.44 -0.31
C ASP A 129 -5.23 -2.34 0.63
N ILE A 130 -5.06 -1.10 0.16
CA ILE A 130 -4.69 0.04 1.01
C ILE A 130 -5.94 0.71 1.60
N LEU A 131 -6.99 0.89 0.79
CA LEU A 131 -8.20 1.63 1.21
C LEU A 131 -9.15 0.82 2.10
N TYR A 132 -9.30 -0.49 1.86
CA TYR A 132 -10.22 -1.32 2.66
C TYR A 132 -9.69 -1.65 4.07
N ASN A 133 -8.47 -1.19 4.40
CA ASN A 133 -7.86 -1.29 5.73
C ASN A 133 -8.69 -0.62 6.85
N TYR A 134 -9.76 0.11 6.50
CA TYR A 134 -10.64 0.76 7.46
C TYR A 134 -11.79 -0.10 8.01
N ASN A 135 -12.19 -1.21 7.38
CA ASN A 135 -13.44 -1.90 7.77
C ASN A 135 -13.40 -3.44 7.83
N SER A 136 -12.45 -4.12 7.17
CA SER A 136 -12.22 -5.56 7.34
C SER A 136 -10.87 -5.97 6.76
N THR A 137 -9.86 -6.18 7.62
CA THR A 137 -8.48 -6.47 7.23
C THR A 137 -8.21 -7.94 6.92
N ALA A 138 -9.15 -8.85 7.25
CA ALA A 138 -8.93 -10.28 7.11
C ALA A 138 -8.71 -10.70 5.65
N ILE A 139 -7.64 -11.45 5.39
CA ILE A 139 -7.39 -12.03 4.07
C ILE A 139 -8.33 -13.22 3.84
N ASP A 140 -9.09 -13.18 2.76
CA ASP A 140 -10.04 -14.21 2.34
C ASP A 140 -9.48 -15.12 1.22
N THR A 141 -8.27 -14.82 0.74
CA THR A 141 -7.64 -15.53 -0.37
C THR A 141 -6.71 -16.65 0.08
N ASP A 142 -6.60 -17.65 -0.78
CA ASP A 142 -5.61 -18.73 -0.68
C ASP A 142 -4.18 -18.19 -0.46
N ASN A 143 -3.44 -18.80 0.46
CA ASN A 143 -2.13 -18.33 0.92
C ASN A 143 -1.35 -19.44 1.64
N PHE A 144 -0.04 -19.25 1.84
CA PHE A 144 0.85 -20.26 2.44
C PHE A 144 0.39 -20.75 3.83
N LEU A 145 -0.02 -19.85 4.73
CA LEU A 145 -0.46 -20.25 6.08
C LEU A 145 -1.76 -21.05 6.05
N LEU A 146 -2.70 -20.68 5.17
CA LEU A 146 -3.93 -21.45 4.97
C LEU A 146 -3.62 -22.84 4.40
N GLN A 147 -2.73 -22.94 3.42
CA GLN A 147 -2.30 -24.22 2.85
C GLN A 147 -1.64 -25.10 3.91
N TYR A 148 -0.78 -24.52 4.75
CA TYR A 148 -0.14 -25.23 5.86
C TYR A 148 -1.17 -25.74 6.87
N ARG A 149 -2.06 -24.86 7.37
CA ARG A 149 -3.10 -25.22 8.35
C ARG A 149 -4.04 -26.30 7.83
N ARG A 150 -4.39 -26.26 6.55
CA ARG A 150 -5.26 -27.28 5.92
C ARG A 150 -4.58 -28.64 5.81
N LYS A 151 -3.28 -28.67 5.52
CA LYS A 151 -2.52 -29.92 5.39
C LYS A 151 -2.17 -30.52 6.76
N TYR A 152 -1.92 -29.66 7.75
CA TYR A 152 -1.45 -30.04 9.08
C TYR A 152 -2.28 -29.37 10.19
N PRO A 153 -3.56 -29.74 10.35
CA PRO A 153 -4.47 -29.07 11.30
C PRO A 153 -4.03 -29.16 12.77
N GLU A 154 -3.28 -30.21 13.13
CA GLU A 154 -2.75 -30.46 14.47
C GLU A 154 -1.45 -29.71 14.78
N LYS A 155 -0.79 -29.15 13.77
CA LYS A 155 0.48 -28.43 13.94
C LYS A 155 0.21 -26.98 14.31
N LYS A 156 1.05 -26.45 15.22
CA LYS A 156 0.87 -25.11 15.77
C LYS A 156 1.62 -24.06 14.95
N ILE A 157 0.95 -22.93 14.72
CA ILE A 157 1.48 -21.72 14.12
C ILE A 157 1.49 -20.64 15.22
N VAL A 158 2.65 -20.06 15.49
CA VAL A 158 2.87 -19.10 16.56
C VAL A 158 3.34 -17.77 15.98
N PHE A 159 2.87 -16.65 16.54
CA PHE A 159 3.17 -15.31 16.04
C PHE A 159 3.50 -14.32 17.16
N TYR A 160 4.55 -13.52 17.01
CA TYR A 160 4.83 -12.37 17.89
C TYR A 160 5.30 -11.19 17.04
N GLY A 161 4.74 -10.00 17.24
CA GLY A 161 5.13 -8.80 16.49
C GLY A 161 3.97 -7.91 16.07
N ASP A 162 4.15 -7.13 15.01
CA ASP A 162 3.16 -6.18 14.48
C ASP A 162 1.73 -6.75 14.39
N ASP A 163 0.79 -6.08 15.06
CA ASP A 163 -0.63 -6.43 15.12
C ASP A 163 -1.33 -6.50 13.74
N THR A 164 -0.70 -5.97 12.69
CA THR A 164 -1.14 -6.12 11.29
C THR A 164 -1.33 -7.59 10.90
N TRP A 165 -0.51 -8.51 11.41
CA TRP A 165 -0.69 -9.94 11.17
C TRP A 165 -1.97 -10.50 11.77
N LEU A 166 -2.33 -10.06 12.98
CA LEU A 166 -3.55 -10.50 13.68
C LEU A 166 -4.81 -10.01 12.95
N LYS A 167 -4.71 -8.80 12.39
CA LYS A 167 -5.73 -8.17 11.54
C LYS A 167 -5.89 -8.91 10.21
N LEU A 168 -4.79 -9.31 9.58
CA LEU A 168 -4.77 -10.04 8.30
C LEU A 168 -5.23 -11.50 8.46
N PHE A 169 -4.82 -12.18 9.53
CA PHE A 169 -5.02 -13.63 9.70
C PHE A 169 -5.76 -13.95 11.01
N PRO A 170 -7.03 -13.52 11.16
CA PRO A 170 -7.78 -13.81 12.38
C PRO A 170 -7.92 -15.32 12.58
N ASN A 171 -7.70 -15.78 13.82
CA ASN A 171 -7.75 -17.19 14.24
C ASN A 171 -6.71 -18.11 13.58
N MET A 172 -5.67 -17.57 12.94
CA MET A 172 -4.62 -18.40 12.31
C MET A 172 -3.58 -18.91 13.30
N PHE A 173 -3.35 -18.21 14.42
CA PHE A 173 -2.26 -18.48 15.35
C PHE A 173 -2.77 -19.15 16.64
N ASP A 174 -2.08 -20.21 17.06
CA ASP A 174 -2.40 -20.95 18.30
C ASP A 174 -1.86 -20.25 19.54
N ARG A 175 -0.76 -19.50 19.39
CA ARG A 175 -0.20 -18.58 20.39
C ARG A 175 0.18 -17.29 19.68
N GLN A 176 -0.18 -16.17 20.28
CA GLN A 176 0.08 -14.88 19.68
C GLN A 176 0.24 -13.75 20.69
N GLU A 177 1.09 -12.78 20.37
CA GLU A 177 1.07 -11.45 20.99
C GLU A 177 1.37 -10.39 19.93
N GLY A 178 0.53 -9.35 19.88
CA GLY A 178 0.65 -8.25 18.94
C GLY A 178 1.29 -7.02 19.57
N THR A 179 2.14 -6.32 18.82
CA THR A 179 2.69 -5.00 19.20
C THR A 179 2.09 -3.92 18.30
N THR A 180 1.80 -2.76 18.87
CA THR A 180 1.15 -1.66 18.14
C THR A 180 2.18 -0.78 17.46
N SER A 181 2.05 -0.57 16.15
CA SER A 181 2.91 0.33 15.35
C SER A 181 2.58 1.82 15.49
N PHE A 182 1.61 2.19 16.36
CA PHE A 182 1.11 3.57 16.43
C PHE A 182 2.11 4.57 17.05
N PHE A 183 3.02 4.09 17.91
CA PHE A 183 3.96 4.95 18.65
C PHE A 183 5.38 4.84 18.09
N VAL A 184 5.67 5.59 17.02
CA VAL A 184 6.96 5.60 16.31
C VAL A 184 8.16 5.96 17.20
N SER A 185 7.94 6.65 18.32
CA SER A 185 9.01 6.97 19.29
C SER A 185 9.49 5.76 20.10
N ASP A 186 8.71 4.67 20.13
CA ASP A 186 9.11 3.42 20.79
C ASP A 186 9.68 2.45 19.76
N PHE A 187 11.01 2.34 19.74
CA PHE A 187 11.76 1.40 18.91
C PHE A 187 12.52 0.35 19.74
N ARG A 188 12.24 0.26 21.05
CA ARG A 188 12.87 -0.70 21.96
C ARG A 188 11.85 -1.67 22.54
N GLU A 189 10.82 -1.15 23.20
CA GLU A 189 9.81 -1.98 23.85
C GLU A 189 9.00 -2.78 22.82
N VAL A 190 8.72 -2.21 21.63
CA VAL A 190 8.11 -2.97 20.51
C VAL A 190 8.88 -4.23 20.12
N ASP A 191 10.21 -4.21 20.13
CA ASP A 191 11.05 -5.35 19.74
C ASP A 191 11.36 -6.27 20.94
N GLU A 192 11.48 -5.71 22.15
CA GLU A 192 11.58 -6.47 23.40
C GLU A 192 10.34 -7.34 23.61
N ASN A 193 9.15 -6.80 23.29
CA ASN A 193 7.88 -7.51 23.34
C ASN A 193 7.79 -8.67 22.34
N VAL A 194 8.64 -8.71 21.32
CA VAL A 194 8.77 -9.87 20.43
C VAL A 194 9.84 -10.82 20.98
N THR A 195 11.03 -10.28 21.27
CA THR A 195 12.22 -11.04 21.67
C THR A 195 12.00 -11.85 22.94
N ARG A 196 11.28 -11.31 23.92
CA ARG A 196 11.03 -11.97 25.21
C ARG A 196 10.30 -13.32 25.11
N HIS A 197 9.63 -13.60 23.99
CA HIS A 197 8.97 -14.88 23.77
C HIS A 197 9.91 -15.97 23.26
N LEU A 198 11.10 -15.62 22.75
CA LEU A 198 12.03 -16.60 22.18
C LEU A 198 12.45 -17.65 23.21
N GLU A 199 12.85 -17.22 24.40
CA GLU A 199 13.22 -18.15 25.48
C GLU A 199 12.05 -19.08 25.82
N PHE A 200 10.84 -18.54 25.92
CA PHE A 200 9.64 -19.32 26.22
C PHE A 200 9.29 -20.35 25.13
N GLU A 201 9.50 -20.03 23.85
CA GLU A 201 9.16 -20.91 22.73
C GLU A 201 10.23 -21.96 22.42
N PHE A 202 11.51 -21.66 22.70
CA PHE A 202 12.62 -22.58 22.47
C PHE A 202 12.97 -23.43 23.70
N GLU A 203 12.59 -22.99 24.91
CA GLU A 203 12.92 -23.67 26.16
C GLU A 203 11.67 -24.31 26.82
N ASN A 204 11.86 -25.10 27.89
CA ASN A 204 10.77 -25.66 28.72
C ASN A 204 9.69 -26.52 27.99
N ASN A 205 10.09 -27.40 27.07
CA ASN A 205 9.18 -28.32 26.35
C ASN A 205 8.06 -27.65 25.51
N ARG A 206 8.14 -26.34 25.24
CA ARG A 206 7.17 -25.61 24.39
C ARG A 206 7.58 -25.46 22.93
N ASN A 207 8.61 -26.20 22.53
CA ASN A 207 9.08 -26.30 21.15
C ASN A 207 8.17 -27.20 20.28
N ASP A 208 6.85 -27.10 20.49
CA ASP A 208 5.77 -27.91 19.90
C ASP A 208 5.15 -27.29 18.65
N TRP A 209 5.64 -26.11 18.26
CA TRP A 209 5.24 -25.37 17.08
C TRP A 209 5.99 -25.84 15.84
N SER A 210 5.38 -25.58 14.68
CA SER A 210 5.96 -25.87 13.37
C SER A 210 6.14 -24.64 12.49
N ILE A 211 5.43 -23.55 12.79
CA ILE A 211 5.73 -22.24 12.22
C ILE A 211 5.83 -21.24 13.38
N LEU A 212 6.93 -20.49 13.44
CA LEU A 212 7.11 -19.34 14.32
C LEU A 212 7.34 -18.11 13.45
N ILE A 213 6.48 -17.10 13.58
CA ILE A 213 6.60 -15.83 12.86
C ILE A 213 6.93 -14.74 13.87
N LEU A 214 7.99 -13.98 13.59
CA LEU A 214 8.46 -12.86 14.39
C LEU A 214 8.51 -11.63 13.50
N HIS A 215 7.81 -10.56 13.86
CA HIS A 215 7.80 -9.32 13.09
C HIS A 215 8.26 -8.13 13.95
N TYR A 216 9.47 -7.65 13.70
CA TYR A 216 10.11 -6.56 14.44
C TYR A 216 9.85 -5.21 13.77
N LEU A 217 9.51 -4.19 14.56
CA LEU A 217 9.09 -2.85 14.10
C LEU A 217 10.15 -1.78 14.36
N GLY A 218 11.06 -2.01 15.31
CA GLY A 218 11.94 -0.97 15.83
C GLY A 218 12.86 -0.34 14.77
N LEU A 219 13.23 -1.10 13.73
CA LEU A 219 14.06 -0.57 12.64
C LEU A 219 13.31 0.50 11.81
N ASP A 220 12.07 0.24 11.38
CA ASP A 220 11.23 1.20 10.67
C ASP A 220 10.95 2.44 11.53
N HIS A 221 10.64 2.23 12.81
CA HIS A 221 10.41 3.32 13.77
C HIS A 221 11.63 4.27 13.88
N ILE A 222 12.84 3.71 13.96
CA ILE A 222 14.09 4.52 13.94
C ILE A 222 14.24 5.25 12.60
N GLY A 223 13.92 4.56 11.49
CA GLY A 223 13.87 5.14 10.16
C GLY A 223 13.05 6.44 10.15
N HIS A 224 11.76 6.37 10.48
CA HIS A 224 10.88 7.54 10.54
C HIS A 224 11.35 8.61 11.52
N PHE A 225 11.92 8.22 12.66
CA PHE A 225 12.35 9.15 13.68
C PHE A 225 13.64 9.92 13.31
N ALA A 226 14.63 9.24 12.74
CA ALA A 226 15.99 9.77 12.62
C ALA A 226 16.68 9.54 11.26
N GLY A 227 16.05 8.83 10.34
CA GLY A 227 16.58 8.47 9.03
C GLY A 227 17.47 7.23 9.04
N SER A 228 17.75 6.71 7.84
CA SER A 228 18.33 5.38 7.63
C SER A 228 19.84 5.27 7.91
N LYS A 229 20.51 6.40 8.15
CA LYS A 229 21.97 6.49 8.39
C LYS A 229 22.30 6.94 9.82
N ASN A 230 21.32 6.92 10.72
CA ASN A 230 21.51 7.30 12.10
C ASN A 230 22.18 6.15 12.88
N SER A 231 23.00 6.47 13.90
CA SER A 231 23.67 5.47 14.74
C SER A 231 22.70 4.53 15.48
N TYR A 232 21.44 4.95 15.69
CA TYR A 232 20.41 4.05 16.23
C TYR A 232 20.09 2.88 15.29
N ILE A 233 20.24 3.03 13.97
CA ILE A 233 20.13 1.93 13.01
C ILE A 233 21.23 0.90 13.29
N ASP A 234 22.47 1.35 13.51
CA ASP A 234 23.60 0.47 13.81
C ASP A 234 23.35 -0.34 15.10
N GLU A 235 22.91 0.33 16.17
CA GLU A 235 22.54 -0.32 17.43
C GLU A 235 21.42 -1.35 17.24
N LYS A 236 20.39 -1.00 16.47
CA LYS A 236 19.25 -1.89 16.18
C LYS A 236 19.67 -3.09 15.34
N LEU A 237 20.53 -2.92 14.34
CA LEU A 237 21.04 -4.03 13.55
C LEU A 237 21.90 -4.97 14.41
N ILE A 238 22.67 -4.48 15.38
CA ILE A 238 23.40 -5.33 16.34
C ILE A 238 22.43 -6.15 17.20
N GLU A 239 21.36 -5.52 17.70
CA GLU A 239 20.30 -6.19 18.46
C GLU A 239 19.65 -7.32 17.65
N MET A 240 19.33 -7.06 16.38
CA MET A 240 18.77 -8.06 15.47
C MET A 240 19.76 -9.18 15.15
N ASP A 241 21.06 -8.88 15.00
CA ASP A 241 22.11 -9.89 14.79
C ASP A 241 22.22 -10.86 15.98
N HIS A 242 22.15 -10.33 17.21
CA HIS A 242 22.15 -11.15 18.43
C HIS A 242 20.91 -12.06 18.50
N THR A 243 19.74 -11.51 18.16
CA THR A 243 18.48 -12.25 18.11
C THR A 243 18.54 -13.39 17.11
N LEU A 244 19.04 -13.12 15.90
CA LEU A 244 19.23 -14.11 14.85
C LEU A 244 20.27 -15.18 15.24
N SER A 245 21.35 -14.78 15.91
CA SER A 245 22.35 -15.71 16.45
C SER A 245 21.75 -16.66 17.49
N TYR A 246 20.92 -16.14 18.41
CA TYR A 246 20.21 -16.95 19.40
C TYR A 246 19.30 -17.98 18.72
N ILE A 247 18.48 -17.55 17.76
CA ILE A 247 17.58 -18.45 17.02
C ILE A 247 18.38 -19.52 16.30
N TYR A 248 19.45 -19.14 15.60
CA TYR A 248 20.30 -20.07 14.86
C TYR A 248 20.86 -21.19 15.76
N GLN A 249 21.34 -20.85 16.96
CA GLN A 249 21.88 -21.83 17.92
C GLN A 249 20.85 -22.85 18.42
N LYS A 250 19.56 -22.56 18.25
CA LYS A 250 18.45 -23.43 18.66
C LYS A 250 17.82 -24.19 17.48
N LEU A 251 18.29 -23.97 16.25
CA LEU A 251 17.77 -24.68 15.07
C LEU A 251 18.09 -26.17 15.14
N LYS A 252 17.11 -26.97 14.71
CA LYS A 252 17.29 -28.40 14.45
C LYS A 252 17.74 -28.61 13.00
N GLU A 253 18.22 -29.82 12.71
CA GLU A 253 18.64 -30.23 11.36
C GLU A 253 17.56 -30.03 10.29
N THR A 254 16.28 -30.13 10.63
CA THR A 254 15.13 -29.98 9.71
C THR A 254 14.43 -28.63 9.78
N ASP A 255 15.03 -27.66 10.48
CA ASP A 255 14.48 -26.32 10.62
C ASP A 255 14.99 -25.41 9.49
N LEU A 256 14.13 -24.49 9.04
CA LEU A 256 14.47 -23.38 8.17
C LEU A 256 14.20 -22.06 8.89
N LEU A 257 15.23 -21.22 9.02
CA LEU A 257 15.10 -19.82 9.37
C LEU A 257 15.12 -18.98 8.09
N LEU A 258 14.09 -18.16 7.89
CA LEU A 258 14.01 -17.17 6.81
C LEU A 258 14.01 -15.78 7.42
N LEU A 259 15.08 -15.02 7.18
CA LEU A 259 15.17 -13.59 7.48
C LEU A 259 14.78 -12.78 6.23
N THR A 260 13.84 -11.85 6.35
CA THR A 260 13.48 -10.93 5.27
C THR A 260 12.94 -9.60 5.79
N GLY A 261 12.75 -8.65 4.87
CA GLY A 261 11.96 -7.44 5.12
C GLY A 261 10.63 -7.51 4.37
N ASP A 262 9.62 -6.84 4.88
CA ASP A 262 8.36 -6.60 4.17
C ASP A 262 8.55 -5.51 3.10
N HIS A 263 9.28 -4.43 3.44
CA HIS A 263 9.83 -3.42 2.56
C HIS A 263 11.20 -2.92 3.07
N GLY A 264 11.82 -1.99 2.34
CA GLY A 264 12.93 -1.18 2.84
C GLY A 264 12.47 0.23 3.20
N MET A 265 13.42 1.16 3.35
CA MET A 265 13.16 2.58 3.61
C MET A 265 14.07 3.48 2.77
N ALA A 266 13.58 4.67 2.44
CA ALA A 266 14.39 5.73 1.85
C ALA A 266 15.47 6.22 2.83
N ASP A 267 16.50 6.91 2.32
CA ASP A 267 17.56 7.46 3.16
C ASP A 267 17.06 8.39 4.28
N GLN A 268 15.94 9.07 4.05
CA GLN A 268 15.30 9.96 5.02
C GLN A 268 14.39 9.24 6.02
N GLY A 269 14.23 7.91 5.90
CA GLY A 269 13.41 7.10 6.81
C GLY A 269 12.00 6.77 6.33
N GLY A 270 11.47 7.53 5.37
CA GLY A 270 10.14 7.26 4.81
C GLY A 270 10.09 6.03 3.89
N HIS A 271 8.88 5.53 3.63
CA HIS A 271 8.62 4.41 2.71
C HIS A 271 7.26 4.61 2.00
N GLY A 272 6.80 3.61 1.23
CA GLY A 272 5.60 3.66 0.39
C GLY A 272 5.87 3.96 -1.09
N GLY A 273 7.08 4.46 -1.41
CA GLY A 273 7.57 4.79 -2.74
C GLY A 273 8.32 3.67 -3.44
N ALA A 274 8.91 4.02 -4.59
CA ALA A 274 9.53 3.07 -5.54
C ALA A 274 11.06 3.22 -5.64
N SER A 275 11.71 3.91 -4.70
CA SER A 275 13.18 4.00 -4.71
C SER A 275 13.81 2.61 -4.56
N TYR A 276 15.09 2.50 -4.92
CA TYR A 276 15.78 1.22 -4.83
C TYR A 276 15.81 0.74 -3.38
N GLU A 277 16.12 1.64 -2.46
CA GLU A 277 16.25 1.41 -1.02
C GLU A 277 14.91 1.01 -0.39
N GLU A 278 13.80 1.62 -0.80
CA GLU A 278 12.45 1.23 -0.34
C GLU A 278 12.00 -0.13 -0.88
N SER A 279 12.44 -0.50 -2.09
CA SER A 279 11.90 -1.64 -2.83
C SER A 279 12.79 -2.87 -2.88
N HIS A 280 13.99 -2.84 -2.29
CA HIS A 280 14.90 -3.98 -2.28
C HIS A 280 15.22 -4.42 -0.84
N VAL A 281 14.75 -5.63 -0.53
CA VAL A 281 14.88 -6.28 0.77
C VAL A 281 15.72 -7.55 0.64
N PRO A 282 16.33 -8.03 1.72
CA PRO A 282 17.02 -9.32 1.71
C PRO A 282 16.01 -10.47 1.84
N ALA A 283 16.37 -11.65 1.34
CA ALA A 283 15.85 -12.92 1.83
C ALA A 283 17.03 -13.85 2.11
N VAL A 284 17.28 -14.13 3.38
CA VAL A 284 18.36 -15.02 3.83
C VAL A 284 17.74 -16.30 4.38
N PHE A 285 17.99 -17.40 3.69
CA PHE A 285 17.57 -18.74 4.11
C PHE A 285 18.72 -19.37 4.89
N ILE A 286 18.44 -19.81 6.11
CA ILE A 286 19.43 -20.34 7.05
C ILE A 286 18.95 -21.70 7.55
N SER A 287 19.78 -22.74 7.40
CA SER A 287 19.49 -24.10 7.86
C SER A 287 20.74 -24.97 7.90
N PRO A 288 20.87 -25.87 8.90
CA PRO A 288 21.91 -26.91 8.92
C PRO A 288 21.99 -27.76 7.63
N GLN A 289 20.87 -27.94 6.92
CA GLN A 289 20.86 -28.77 5.71
C GLN A 289 21.70 -28.21 4.55
N PHE A 290 22.01 -26.91 4.54
CA PHE A 290 22.78 -26.32 3.44
C PHE A 290 24.24 -26.77 3.40
N ASP A 291 24.80 -27.28 4.50
CA ASP A 291 26.20 -27.76 4.55
C ASP A 291 26.48 -28.89 3.57
N ARG A 292 25.45 -29.64 3.17
CA ARG A 292 25.56 -30.74 2.20
C ARG A 292 25.81 -30.25 0.76
N TYR A 293 25.75 -28.94 0.50
CA TYR A 293 25.67 -28.37 -0.85
C TYR A 293 26.68 -27.23 -1.12
N GLU A 294 27.77 -27.16 -0.35
CA GLU A 294 28.83 -26.14 -0.37
C GLU A 294 29.33 -25.74 -1.78
N LYS A 295 29.38 -26.70 -2.73
CA LYS A 295 29.86 -26.48 -4.12
C LYS A 295 28.84 -25.83 -5.07
N LEU A 296 27.56 -25.74 -4.71
CA LEU A 296 26.48 -25.21 -5.55
C LEU A 296 26.08 -23.77 -5.18
N LEU A 297 26.69 -23.19 -4.14
CA LEU A 297 26.44 -21.84 -3.62
C LEU A 297 27.22 -20.74 -4.38
N LEU A 298 27.61 -20.98 -5.63
CA LEU A 298 28.13 -19.93 -6.53
C LEU A 298 26.94 -19.20 -7.17
N GLN A 299 26.34 -18.30 -6.40
CA GLN A 299 25.26 -17.46 -6.90
C GLN A 299 25.80 -16.25 -7.66
N ASP A 300 25.05 -15.88 -8.69
CA ASP A 300 25.16 -14.56 -9.30
C ASP A 300 24.49 -13.54 -8.37
N GLU A 301 25.30 -12.83 -7.58
CA GLU A 301 24.86 -11.79 -6.64
C GLU A 301 24.10 -10.64 -7.33
N SER A 302 24.16 -10.53 -8.66
CA SER A 302 23.43 -9.52 -9.43
C SER A 302 21.96 -9.87 -9.68
N LYS A 303 21.56 -11.13 -9.45
CA LYS A 303 20.21 -11.58 -9.79
C LYS A 303 19.20 -11.18 -8.72
N ILE A 304 18.21 -10.39 -9.13
CA ILE A 304 17.10 -9.94 -8.29
C ILE A 304 15.87 -10.82 -8.53
N TRP A 305 15.24 -11.26 -7.44
CA TRP A 305 13.97 -12.01 -7.41
C TRP A 305 12.82 -11.11 -6.98
N LEU A 306 11.57 -11.51 -7.18
CA LEU A 306 10.42 -10.75 -6.66
C LEU A 306 9.98 -11.27 -5.30
N GLN A 307 9.41 -10.42 -4.44
CA GLN A 307 8.90 -10.86 -3.12
C GLN A 307 7.86 -11.97 -3.23
N ILE A 308 7.02 -11.90 -4.27
CA ILE A 308 6.03 -12.93 -4.58
C ILE A 308 6.64 -14.30 -4.93
N ASP A 309 7.92 -14.35 -5.34
CA ASP A 309 8.64 -15.59 -5.66
C ASP A 309 8.97 -16.42 -4.40
N LEU A 310 8.91 -15.80 -3.21
CA LEU A 310 9.10 -16.50 -1.92
C LEU A 310 7.97 -17.49 -1.65
N THR A 311 6.72 -17.14 -1.94
CA THR A 311 5.55 -17.98 -1.66
C THR A 311 5.60 -19.36 -2.33
N PRO A 312 5.75 -19.49 -3.68
CA PRO A 312 5.77 -20.80 -4.32
C PRO A 312 7.04 -21.59 -3.95
N THR A 313 8.13 -20.88 -3.64
CA THR A 313 9.37 -21.49 -3.15
C THR A 313 9.15 -22.13 -1.79
N LEU A 314 8.60 -21.39 -0.82
CA LEU A 314 8.24 -21.93 0.51
C LEU A 314 7.25 -23.08 0.40
N CYS A 315 6.20 -22.96 -0.43
CA CYS A 315 5.29 -24.08 -0.68
C CYS A 315 6.03 -25.33 -1.17
N SER A 316 6.99 -25.18 -2.08
CA SER A 316 7.79 -26.31 -2.57
C SER A 316 8.66 -26.93 -1.49
N LEU A 317 9.28 -26.11 -0.63
CA LEU A 317 10.16 -26.60 0.44
C LEU A 317 9.38 -27.34 1.56
N PHE A 318 8.11 -26.97 1.80
CA PHE A 318 7.22 -27.61 2.79
C PHE A 318 6.22 -28.60 2.18
N HIS A 319 6.39 -28.94 0.90
CA HIS A 319 5.49 -29.82 0.13
C HIS A 319 4.01 -29.40 0.15
N LEU A 320 3.73 -28.11 0.11
CA LEU A 320 2.38 -27.53 0.05
C LEU A 320 1.97 -27.23 -1.40
N PRO A 321 0.66 -27.23 -1.71
CA PRO A 321 0.16 -26.61 -2.94
C PRO A 321 0.55 -25.13 -3.03
N VAL A 322 0.87 -24.68 -4.23
CA VAL A 322 1.07 -23.25 -4.50
C VAL A 322 -0.30 -22.55 -4.50
N PRO A 323 -0.48 -21.42 -3.76
CA PRO A 323 -1.75 -20.72 -3.70
C PRO A 323 -2.30 -20.38 -5.08
N SER A 324 -3.62 -20.50 -5.26
CA SER A 324 -4.26 -20.44 -6.58
C SER A 324 -4.02 -19.12 -7.33
N ASN A 325 -3.89 -18.00 -6.59
CA ASN A 325 -3.68 -16.67 -7.16
C ASN A 325 -2.20 -16.24 -7.19
N ASN A 326 -1.26 -17.12 -6.79
CA ASN A 326 0.16 -16.81 -6.81
C ASN A 326 0.63 -16.40 -8.21
N LEU A 327 1.38 -15.31 -8.32
CA LEU A 327 2.06 -14.87 -9.52
C LEU A 327 3.56 -15.15 -9.49
N GLY A 328 4.10 -15.54 -8.33
CA GLY A 328 5.52 -15.82 -8.17
C GLY A 328 5.98 -17.06 -8.93
N ILE A 329 7.29 -17.12 -9.18
CA ILE A 329 7.97 -18.30 -9.69
C ILE A 329 8.96 -18.85 -8.65
N LEU A 330 9.29 -20.13 -8.77
CA LEU A 330 10.24 -20.78 -7.86
C LEU A 330 11.63 -20.14 -7.91
N ILE A 331 12.26 -19.83 -6.77
CA ILE A 331 13.65 -19.35 -6.72
C ILE A 331 14.59 -20.49 -7.12
N LYS A 332 15.00 -20.46 -8.40
CA LYS A 332 15.71 -21.58 -9.05
C LYS A 332 16.93 -22.10 -8.27
N PRO A 333 17.82 -21.26 -7.72
CA PRO A 333 18.98 -21.75 -6.96
C PRO A 333 18.60 -22.61 -5.75
N LEU A 334 17.54 -22.27 -5.00
CA LEU A 334 17.07 -23.09 -3.88
C LEU A 334 16.52 -24.43 -4.37
N ILE A 335 15.73 -24.39 -5.44
CA ILE A 335 15.19 -25.62 -6.03
C ILE A 335 16.30 -26.51 -6.58
N ASP A 336 17.35 -25.89 -7.13
CA ASP A 336 18.47 -26.63 -7.71
C ASP A 336 19.32 -27.37 -6.69
N ILE A 337 19.43 -26.81 -5.48
CA ILE A 337 20.19 -27.35 -4.36
C ILE A 337 19.52 -28.62 -3.81
N PHE A 338 18.22 -28.56 -3.55
CA PHE A 338 17.56 -29.60 -2.74
C PHE A 338 16.88 -30.71 -3.53
N PHE A 339 16.45 -30.44 -4.75
CA PHE A 339 15.61 -31.37 -5.51
C PHE A 339 16.40 -32.06 -6.62
N ASN A 340 16.06 -33.31 -6.92
CA ASN A 340 16.62 -34.01 -8.08
C ASN A 340 15.91 -33.57 -9.38
N GLN A 341 16.43 -33.96 -10.54
CA GLN A 341 15.92 -33.50 -11.83
C GLN A 341 14.43 -33.78 -12.07
N ASN A 342 13.91 -34.91 -11.59
CA ASN A 342 12.51 -35.29 -11.74
C ASN A 342 11.61 -34.41 -10.86
N MET A 343 11.98 -34.23 -9.59
CA MET A 343 11.29 -33.34 -8.65
C MET A 343 11.28 -31.90 -9.15
N LYS A 344 12.44 -31.39 -9.62
CA LYS A 344 12.55 -30.05 -10.22
C LYS A 344 11.58 -29.87 -11.37
N THR A 345 11.55 -30.82 -12.30
CA THR A 345 10.67 -30.76 -13.48
C THR A 345 9.21 -30.74 -13.06
N CYS A 346 8.83 -31.58 -12.09
CA CYS A 346 7.47 -31.62 -11.57
C CYS A 346 7.06 -30.30 -10.87
N LEU A 347 7.92 -29.72 -10.02
CA LEU A 347 7.68 -28.43 -9.36
C LEU A 347 7.53 -27.29 -10.37
N ILE A 348 8.40 -27.24 -11.38
CA ILE A 348 8.35 -26.24 -12.46
C ILE A 348 7.04 -26.38 -13.25
N ASN A 349 6.65 -27.59 -13.60
CA ASN A 349 5.41 -27.85 -14.34
C ASN A 349 4.16 -27.49 -13.53
N ASP A 350 4.16 -27.75 -12.22
CA ASP A 350 3.05 -27.41 -11.31
C ASP A 350 2.89 -25.88 -11.20
N ASN A 351 4.00 -25.15 -10.98
CA ASN A 351 4.00 -23.69 -10.98
C ASN A 351 3.56 -23.12 -12.34
N GLN A 352 3.97 -23.75 -13.45
CA GLN A 352 3.56 -23.34 -14.79
C GLN A 352 2.06 -23.53 -15.02
N ARG A 353 1.52 -24.67 -14.60
CA ARG A 353 0.08 -24.96 -14.68
C ARG A 353 -0.72 -23.99 -13.83
N GLN A 354 -0.25 -23.69 -12.63
CA GLN A 354 -0.90 -22.73 -11.74
C GLN A 354 -0.94 -21.33 -12.38
N LEU A 355 0.17 -20.84 -12.93
CA LEU A 355 0.21 -19.54 -13.61
C LEU A 355 -0.60 -19.49 -14.91
N SER A 356 -0.65 -20.58 -15.68
CA SER A 356 -1.42 -20.61 -16.93
C SER A 356 -2.93 -20.53 -16.70
N LEU A 357 -3.43 -21.10 -15.59
CA LEU A 357 -4.83 -20.93 -15.16
C LEU A 357 -5.17 -19.47 -14.85
N ILE A 358 -4.21 -18.71 -14.30
CA ILE A 358 -4.36 -17.28 -14.09
C ILE A 358 -4.41 -16.56 -15.43
N ILE A 359 -3.46 -16.81 -16.34
CA ILE A 359 -3.39 -16.13 -17.65
C ILE A 359 -4.61 -16.39 -18.52
N ASN A 360 -5.09 -17.63 -18.63
CA ASN A 360 -6.26 -17.95 -19.44
C ASN A 360 -7.52 -17.20 -18.98
N LYS A 361 -7.54 -16.72 -17.72
CA LYS A 361 -8.59 -15.83 -17.21
C LYS A 361 -8.39 -14.36 -17.60
N TYR A 362 -7.16 -13.95 -17.90
CA TYR A 362 -6.78 -12.58 -18.27
C TYR A 362 -6.52 -12.39 -19.78
N SER A 363 -6.51 -13.45 -20.59
CA SER A 363 -6.24 -13.38 -22.02
C SER A 363 -6.97 -14.48 -22.79
N ASP A 364 -8.00 -14.11 -23.57
CA ASP A 364 -8.59 -14.93 -24.63
C ASP A 364 -7.64 -15.09 -25.85
N ASP A 365 -6.52 -14.34 -25.88
CA ASP A 365 -5.64 -14.15 -27.04
C ASP A 365 -4.24 -14.76 -26.90
N VAL A 366 -4.07 -15.88 -26.18
CA VAL A 366 -2.78 -16.59 -26.18
C VAL A 366 -2.71 -17.55 -27.36
N GLN A 367 -2.46 -16.99 -28.55
CA GLN A 367 -1.95 -17.78 -29.67
C GLN A 367 -0.57 -18.36 -29.36
N GLN A 368 -0.33 -19.53 -29.94
CA GLN A 368 0.91 -20.30 -29.93
C GLN A 368 2.06 -19.52 -30.59
N ASP A 369 2.73 -18.66 -29.85
CA ASP A 369 4.11 -18.31 -30.21
C ASP A 369 5.00 -19.53 -29.93
N ASN A 370 5.94 -19.82 -30.83
CA ASN A 370 6.87 -20.95 -30.80
C ASN A 370 7.56 -21.13 -29.43
N ILE A 371 6.93 -21.92 -28.54
CA ILE A 371 7.40 -22.29 -27.19
C ILE A 371 8.55 -23.33 -27.25
N GLN A 372 8.84 -23.91 -28.41
CA GLN A 372 9.77 -25.04 -28.56
C GLN A 372 11.26 -24.73 -28.33
N ALA A 373 11.67 -23.48 -28.08
CA ALA A 373 13.08 -23.09 -27.94
C ALA A 373 13.46 -22.47 -26.57
N LEU A 374 12.52 -22.31 -25.63
CA LEU A 374 12.78 -21.71 -24.31
C LEU A 374 12.95 -22.79 -23.25
N SER A 375 13.87 -22.56 -22.29
CA SER A 375 13.90 -23.40 -21.09
C SER A 375 12.56 -23.27 -20.35
N ALA A 376 12.09 -24.34 -19.68
CA ALA A 376 10.81 -24.31 -18.94
C ALA A 376 10.76 -23.16 -17.91
N TYR A 377 11.93 -22.78 -17.38
CA TYR A 377 12.07 -21.68 -16.43
C TYR A 377 11.96 -20.28 -17.07
N ASP A 378 12.46 -20.11 -18.30
CA ASP A 378 12.31 -18.84 -19.02
C ASP A 378 10.88 -18.66 -19.52
N LEU A 379 10.19 -19.75 -19.84
CA LEU A 379 8.77 -19.74 -20.12
C LEU A 379 7.96 -19.29 -18.89
N LEU A 380 8.27 -19.80 -17.69
CA LEU A 380 7.66 -19.36 -16.43
C LEU A 380 7.80 -17.84 -16.22
N LYS A 381 9.01 -17.30 -16.40
CA LYS A 381 9.25 -15.86 -16.32
C LYS A 381 8.40 -15.08 -17.32
N LYS A 382 8.39 -15.51 -18.59
CA LYS A 382 7.62 -14.85 -19.66
C LYS A 382 6.11 -14.85 -19.35
N ILE A 383 5.60 -15.96 -18.85
CA ILE A 383 4.21 -16.13 -18.39
C ILE A 383 3.91 -15.13 -17.27
N ARG A 384 4.71 -15.12 -16.21
CA ARG A 384 4.57 -14.17 -15.10
C ARG A 384 4.60 -12.73 -15.59
N ASP A 385 5.61 -12.34 -16.35
CA ASP A 385 5.81 -10.96 -16.77
C ASP A 385 4.64 -10.49 -17.66
N LYS A 386 4.10 -11.37 -18.52
CA LYS A 386 2.88 -11.11 -19.28
C LYS A 386 1.66 -10.94 -18.36
N ALA A 387 1.47 -11.80 -17.36
CA ALA A 387 0.35 -11.68 -16.42
C ALA A 387 0.37 -10.33 -15.67
N ILE A 388 1.56 -9.92 -15.21
CA ILE A 388 1.77 -8.62 -14.56
C ILE A 388 1.46 -7.49 -15.55
N GLN A 389 2.00 -7.56 -16.77
CA GLN A 389 1.79 -6.54 -17.79
C GLN A 389 0.32 -6.41 -18.21
N THR A 390 -0.38 -7.51 -18.47
CA THR A 390 -1.80 -7.48 -18.88
C THR A 390 -2.68 -6.86 -17.80
N SER A 391 -2.45 -7.20 -16.52
CA SER A 391 -3.18 -6.59 -15.40
C SER A 391 -2.98 -5.08 -15.34
N SER A 392 -1.76 -4.60 -15.64
CA SER A 392 -1.46 -3.17 -15.68
C SER A 392 -2.05 -2.45 -16.89
N GLN A 393 -2.05 -3.08 -18.07
CA GLN A 393 -2.44 -2.43 -19.31
C GLN A 393 -3.95 -2.18 -19.37
N GLN A 394 -4.77 -3.14 -18.92
CA GLN A 394 -6.23 -2.95 -18.82
C GLN A 394 -6.59 -1.81 -17.87
N THR A 395 -5.88 -1.75 -16.73
CA THR A 395 -6.01 -0.69 -15.72
C THR A 395 -5.68 0.69 -16.31
N ILE A 396 -4.55 0.81 -17.01
CA ILE A 396 -4.12 2.06 -17.68
C ILE A 396 -5.11 2.49 -18.77
N GLN A 397 -5.61 1.55 -19.58
CA GLN A 397 -6.57 1.88 -20.65
C GLN A 397 -7.89 2.42 -20.10
N GLN A 398 -8.45 1.79 -19.06
CA GLN A 398 -9.67 2.26 -18.40
C GLN A 398 -9.46 3.63 -17.74
N LEU A 399 -8.30 3.82 -17.11
CA LEU A 399 -7.89 5.08 -16.51
C LEU A 399 -7.86 6.20 -17.57
N LEU A 400 -7.12 5.99 -18.67
CA LEU A 400 -6.97 6.97 -19.75
C LEU A 400 -8.30 7.28 -20.47
N LEU A 401 -9.14 6.26 -20.70
CA LEU A 401 -10.45 6.43 -21.32
C LEU A 401 -11.42 7.19 -20.40
N GLY A 402 -11.47 6.81 -19.12
CA GLY A 402 -12.23 7.53 -18.10
C GLY A 402 -11.81 8.99 -18.00
N MET A 403 -10.50 9.26 -17.98
CA MET A 403 -9.94 10.62 -18.01
C MET A 403 -10.38 11.39 -19.26
N ALA A 404 -10.23 10.82 -20.45
CA ALA A 404 -10.59 11.48 -21.70
C ALA A 404 -12.08 11.86 -21.76
N LEU A 405 -12.96 10.93 -21.38
CA LEU A 405 -14.40 11.19 -21.31
C LEU A 405 -14.74 12.23 -20.23
N PHE A 406 -14.02 12.22 -19.11
CA PHE A 406 -14.20 13.17 -18.03
C PHE A 406 -13.84 14.58 -18.49
N TRP A 407 -12.78 14.74 -19.28
CA TRP A 407 -12.39 16.02 -19.88
C TRP A 407 -13.39 16.52 -20.92
N CYS A 408 -13.80 15.67 -21.86
CA CYS A 408 -14.79 16.03 -22.87
C CYS A 408 -16.11 16.50 -22.24
N SER A 409 -16.59 15.76 -21.23
CA SER A 409 -17.80 16.14 -20.49
C SER A 409 -17.60 17.42 -19.68
N THR A 410 -16.43 17.64 -19.07
CA THR A 410 -16.11 18.88 -18.36
C THR A 410 -16.15 20.07 -19.32
N ILE A 411 -15.45 20.01 -20.46
CA ILE A 411 -15.45 21.08 -21.47
C ILE A 411 -16.89 21.38 -21.94
N ALA A 412 -17.69 20.36 -22.19
CA ALA A 412 -19.09 20.53 -22.56
C ALA A 412 -19.89 21.27 -21.47
N LEU A 413 -19.73 20.90 -20.19
CA LEU A 413 -20.37 21.58 -19.06
C LEU A 413 -19.95 23.05 -18.94
N ILE A 414 -18.67 23.34 -19.19
CA ILE A 414 -18.12 24.70 -19.18
C ILE A 414 -18.77 25.54 -20.27
N ILE A 415 -18.85 25.02 -21.50
CA ILE A 415 -19.48 25.70 -22.64
C ILE A 415 -20.97 25.96 -22.35
N ILE A 416 -21.69 24.94 -21.86
CA ILE A 416 -23.10 25.06 -21.47
C ILE A 416 -23.27 26.17 -20.42
N HIS A 417 -22.48 26.16 -19.35
CA HIS A 417 -22.54 27.17 -18.29
C HIS A 417 -22.23 28.57 -18.80
N PHE A 418 -21.24 28.71 -19.68
CA PHE A 418 -20.87 30.00 -20.26
C PHE A 418 -22.01 30.58 -21.11
N ILE A 419 -22.66 29.74 -21.93
CA ILE A 419 -23.78 30.14 -22.78
C ILE A 419 -25.00 30.54 -21.95
N GLU A 420 -25.31 29.79 -20.89
CA GLU A 420 -26.52 30.00 -20.07
C GLU A 420 -26.41 31.16 -19.09
N ILE A 421 -25.30 31.24 -18.35
CA ILE A 421 -25.19 32.14 -17.19
C ILE A 421 -24.52 33.46 -17.59
N LYS A 422 -23.74 33.48 -18.69
CA LYS A 422 -22.93 34.63 -19.16
C LYS A 422 -22.10 35.29 -18.05
N ASP A 423 -21.77 34.52 -17.02
CA ASP A 423 -20.96 34.99 -15.89
C ASP A 423 -19.51 34.59 -16.12
N PHE A 424 -18.70 35.59 -16.42
CA PHE A 424 -17.28 35.45 -16.74
C PHE A 424 -16.46 34.88 -15.56
N SER A 425 -16.95 35.01 -14.32
CA SER A 425 -16.30 34.45 -13.14
C SER A 425 -16.39 32.91 -13.09
N ILE A 426 -17.48 32.35 -13.61
CA ILE A 426 -17.67 30.89 -13.74
C ILE A 426 -16.72 30.36 -14.82
N LEU A 427 -16.60 31.07 -15.96
CA LEU A 427 -15.68 30.70 -17.04
C LEU A 427 -14.22 30.63 -16.57
N ILE A 428 -13.75 31.65 -15.84
CA ILE A 428 -12.38 31.70 -15.32
C ILE A 428 -12.12 30.53 -14.33
N HIS A 429 -13.11 30.19 -13.49
CA HIS A 429 -13.02 29.05 -12.58
C HIS A 429 -12.96 27.70 -13.30
N SER A 430 -13.79 27.54 -14.33
CA SER A 430 -13.75 26.33 -15.14
C SER A 430 -12.44 26.16 -15.91
N LEU A 431 -11.87 27.28 -16.40
CA LEU A 431 -10.61 27.26 -17.13
C LEU A 431 -9.43 26.94 -16.21
N SER A 432 -9.46 27.41 -14.97
CA SER A 432 -8.42 27.10 -13.97
C SER A 432 -8.39 25.65 -13.54
N ILE A 433 -9.58 25.05 -13.46
CA ILE A 433 -9.82 23.62 -13.22
C ILE A 433 -9.26 22.80 -14.38
N TYR A 434 -9.54 23.20 -15.63
CA TYR A 434 -8.97 22.58 -16.81
C TYR A 434 -7.44 22.64 -16.80
N ILE A 435 -6.87 23.82 -16.53
CA ILE A 435 -5.41 24.02 -16.45
C ILE A 435 -4.79 23.19 -15.31
N GLY A 436 -5.41 23.15 -14.13
CA GLY A 436 -4.97 22.33 -13.00
C GLY A 436 -4.97 20.84 -13.34
N SER A 437 -6.00 20.36 -14.04
CA SER A 437 -6.06 18.98 -14.51
C SER A 437 -5.00 18.66 -15.57
N CYS A 438 -4.71 19.60 -16.49
CA CYS A 438 -3.65 19.44 -17.50
C CYS A 438 -2.24 19.43 -16.88
N LEU A 439 -1.97 20.30 -15.89
CA LEU A 439 -0.70 20.34 -15.17
C LEU A 439 -0.48 19.08 -14.31
N PHE A 440 -1.55 18.54 -13.73
CA PHE A 440 -1.52 17.25 -13.05
C PHE A 440 -1.23 16.09 -14.01
N ILE A 441 -1.76 16.10 -15.23
CA ILE A 441 -1.40 15.11 -16.26
C ILE A 441 0.04 15.26 -16.72
N PHE A 442 0.56 16.49 -16.88
CA PHE A 442 1.98 16.70 -17.14
C PHE A 442 2.85 16.08 -16.03
N TYR A 443 2.43 16.22 -14.77
CA TYR A 443 3.07 15.56 -13.62
C TYR A 443 2.96 14.03 -13.69
N LEU A 444 1.79 13.45 -14.00
CA LEU A 444 1.63 12.00 -14.15
C LEU A 444 2.40 11.41 -15.34
N LEU A 445 2.50 12.14 -16.47
CA LEU A 445 3.29 11.76 -17.64
C LEU A 445 4.80 11.86 -17.36
N LEU A 446 5.23 12.85 -16.55
CA LEU A 446 6.61 12.89 -16.04
C LEU A 446 6.92 11.72 -15.09
N LEU A 447 5.89 11.13 -14.47
CA LEU A 447 6.00 9.94 -13.63
C LEU A 447 5.76 8.63 -14.38
N SER A 448 5.44 8.63 -15.68
CA SER A 448 5.09 7.40 -16.42
C SER A 448 6.26 6.43 -16.63
N ASP A 449 7.50 6.87 -16.41
CA ASP A 449 8.68 5.99 -16.32
C ASP A 449 8.80 5.30 -14.94
N LYS A 450 7.94 5.65 -13.96
CA LYS A 450 7.92 5.08 -12.61
C LYS A 450 6.70 4.18 -12.40
N SER A 451 6.84 3.23 -11.47
CA SER A 451 5.87 2.16 -11.20
C SER A 451 4.41 2.63 -11.06
N ILE A 452 3.47 1.79 -11.52
CA ILE A 452 2.01 2.03 -11.51
C ILE A 452 1.49 2.47 -10.14
N SER A 453 2.03 1.97 -9.03
CA SER A 453 1.54 2.39 -7.72
C SER A 453 1.91 3.83 -7.36
N SER A 454 3.03 4.37 -7.87
CA SER A 454 3.40 5.77 -7.62
C SER A 454 2.38 6.72 -8.26
N ILE A 455 1.91 6.38 -9.46
CA ILE A 455 0.84 7.07 -10.17
C ILE A 455 -0.47 6.98 -9.40
N VAL A 456 -0.79 5.82 -8.81
CA VAL A 456 -2.06 5.55 -8.11
C VAL A 456 -2.13 6.17 -6.70
N ILE A 457 -1.03 6.12 -5.93
CA ILE A 457 -0.95 6.74 -4.59
C ILE A 457 -1.06 8.27 -4.71
N HIS A 458 -0.38 8.87 -5.69
CA HIS A 458 -0.46 10.32 -5.92
C HIS A 458 -1.79 10.78 -6.55
N SER A 459 -2.59 9.88 -7.14
CA SER A 459 -3.82 10.24 -7.86
C SER A 459 -5.12 10.00 -7.08
N SER A 460 -5.15 9.09 -6.12
CA SER A 460 -6.38 8.60 -5.51
C SER A 460 -7.02 9.52 -4.46
N SER A 461 -6.23 10.06 -3.53
CA SER A 461 -6.70 11.05 -2.54
C SER A 461 -7.07 12.37 -3.22
N PHE A 462 -6.28 12.80 -4.21
CA PHE A 462 -6.48 14.05 -4.93
C PHE A 462 -7.75 14.02 -5.81
N ILE A 463 -7.98 12.95 -6.56
CA ILE A 463 -9.10 12.90 -7.52
C ILE A 463 -10.43 12.64 -6.82
N GLY A 464 -10.46 11.78 -5.79
CA GLY A 464 -11.68 11.55 -5.00
C GLY A 464 -12.18 12.82 -4.32
N LEU A 465 -11.28 13.59 -3.70
CA LEU A 465 -11.62 14.85 -3.03
C LEU A 465 -11.96 15.95 -4.02
N TYR A 466 -11.14 16.14 -5.08
CA TYR A 466 -11.41 17.11 -6.13
C TYR A 466 -12.79 16.90 -6.77
N LEU A 467 -13.18 15.65 -7.02
CA LEU A 467 -14.47 15.32 -7.63
C LEU A 467 -15.65 15.43 -6.65
N CYS A 468 -15.44 15.17 -5.36
CA CYS A 468 -16.44 15.50 -4.33
C CYS A 468 -16.66 17.02 -4.21
N PHE A 469 -15.58 17.81 -4.26
CA PHE A 469 -15.67 19.28 -4.30
C PHE A 469 -16.37 19.77 -5.57
N GLU A 470 -16.11 19.17 -6.73
CA GLU A 470 -16.81 19.46 -7.98
C GLU A 470 -18.31 19.10 -7.91
N PHE A 471 -18.67 17.95 -7.33
CA PHE A 471 -20.07 17.53 -7.18
C PHE A 471 -20.85 18.46 -6.23
N ILE A 472 -20.28 18.80 -5.08
CA ILE A 472 -20.89 19.71 -4.10
C ILE A 472 -21.02 21.12 -4.70
N ARG A 473 -19.99 21.60 -5.41
CA ARG A 473 -19.99 22.92 -6.04
C ARG A 473 -21.00 23.02 -7.18
N ASN A 474 -21.05 22.02 -8.07
CA ASN A 474 -22.03 21.97 -9.16
C ASN A 474 -23.46 21.85 -8.61
N SER A 475 -23.67 21.10 -7.53
CA SER A 475 -24.95 21.04 -6.82
C SER A 475 -25.35 22.40 -6.24
N ILE A 476 -24.41 23.16 -5.65
CA ILE A 476 -24.66 24.52 -5.15
C ILE A 476 -24.94 25.49 -6.29
N ILE A 477 -24.27 25.37 -7.44
CA ILE A 477 -24.52 26.18 -8.63
C ILE A 477 -25.90 25.89 -9.18
N VAL A 478 -26.30 24.62 -9.32
CA VAL A 478 -27.67 24.23 -9.73
C VAL A 478 -28.72 24.80 -8.77
N ILE A 479 -28.52 24.67 -7.46
CA ILE A 479 -29.41 25.27 -6.44
C ILE A 479 -29.44 26.80 -6.56
N LYS A 480 -28.31 27.45 -6.87
CA LYS A 480 -28.24 28.90 -7.11
C LYS A 480 -28.92 29.30 -8.40
N THR A 481 -28.80 28.55 -9.49
CA THR A 481 -29.45 28.83 -10.77
C THR A 481 -30.96 28.64 -10.66
N LEU A 482 -31.41 27.59 -9.96
CA LEU A 482 -32.82 27.40 -9.59
C LEU A 482 -33.34 28.53 -8.68
N ARG A 483 -32.50 29.07 -7.78
CA ARG A 483 -32.83 30.22 -6.93
C ARG A 483 -32.74 31.58 -7.64
N ILE A 484 -31.87 31.75 -8.64
CA ILE A 484 -31.69 32.98 -9.44
C ILE A 484 -32.84 33.15 -10.41
N ASN A 485 -33.36 32.05 -10.98
CA ASN A 485 -34.66 32.08 -11.67
C ASN A 485 -35.80 32.54 -10.74
N ASN A 486 -35.70 32.25 -9.44
CA ASN A 486 -36.62 32.78 -8.41
C ASN A 486 -36.22 34.17 -7.86
N ARG A 487 -35.00 34.69 -8.12
CA ARG A 487 -34.42 35.92 -7.54
C ARG A 487 -34.04 37.01 -8.54
N GLN A 488 -34.41 36.91 -9.81
CA GLN A 488 -34.52 38.10 -10.67
C GLN A 488 -35.51 39.15 -10.10
N MET A 489 -36.17 38.86 -8.99
CA MET A 489 -36.74 39.82 -8.06
C MET A 489 -35.72 40.28 -7.00
N LYS A 490 -35.11 41.46 -7.25
CA LYS A 490 -34.55 42.47 -6.30
C LYS A 490 -33.01 42.56 -6.10
N ASN A 491 -32.47 43.60 -6.76
CA ASN A 491 -31.32 44.48 -6.47
C ASN A 491 -30.38 44.17 -5.29
N THR A 492 -29.06 44.14 -5.55
CA THR A 492 -28.01 44.28 -4.51
C THR A 492 -26.79 45.11 -4.98
N ASN A 493 -26.20 45.85 -4.03
CA ASN A 493 -25.18 46.92 -4.15
C ASN A 493 -23.76 46.50 -4.64
N LYS A 494 -23.06 47.45 -5.30
CA LYS A 494 -21.69 47.36 -5.88
C LYS A 494 -20.56 46.94 -4.93
N THR A 495 -20.67 47.13 -3.61
CA THR A 495 -19.60 46.76 -2.65
C THR A 495 -19.53 45.25 -2.42
N HIS A 496 -20.66 44.55 -2.57
CA HIS A 496 -20.72 43.10 -2.43
C HIS A 496 -20.07 42.36 -3.61
N SER A 497 -19.98 42.98 -4.80
CA SER A 497 -19.40 42.33 -5.98
C SER A 497 -17.87 42.21 -5.90
N LYS A 498 -17.16 43.24 -5.43
CA LYS A 498 -15.69 43.19 -5.23
C LYS A 498 -15.27 42.17 -4.18
N LEU A 499 -16.00 42.05 -3.08
CA LEU A 499 -15.69 41.12 -1.99
C LEU A 499 -16.01 39.65 -2.35
N ARG A 500 -17.07 39.44 -3.14
CA ARG A 500 -17.42 38.14 -3.70
C ARG A 500 -16.40 37.65 -4.73
N MET A 501 -15.72 38.58 -5.42
CA MET A 501 -14.60 38.30 -6.33
C MET A 501 -13.38 37.71 -5.60
N LEU A 502 -13.06 38.20 -4.39
CA LEU A 502 -11.95 37.70 -3.56
C LEU A 502 -12.14 36.24 -3.10
N SER A 503 -13.37 35.86 -2.72
CA SER A 503 -13.69 34.45 -2.40
C SER A 503 -13.55 33.54 -3.61
N SER A 504 -13.85 34.05 -4.81
CA SER A 504 -13.61 33.32 -6.05
C SER A 504 -12.11 33.11 -6.26
N TYR A 505 -11.28 34.15 -6.15
CA TYR A 505 -9.82 33.98 -6.33
C TYR A 505 -9.21 32.96 -5.37
N TRP A 506 -9.70 32.84 -4.14
CA TRP A 506 -9.19 31.84 -3.19
C TRP A 506 -9.44 30.39 -3.67
N LEU A 507 -10.60 30.14 -4.28
CA LEU A 507 -10.93 28.86 -4.91
C LEU A 507 -10.08 28.56 -6.16
N PHE A 508 -9.39 29.57 -6.71
CA PHE A 508 -8.41 29.42 -7.80
C PHE A 508 -6.99 29.20 -7.26
N TYR A 509 -6.53 30.06 -6.35
CA TYR A 509 -5.13 30.04 -5.88
C TYR A 509 -4.81 28.81 -5.05
N TYR A 510 -5.77 28.30 -4.26
CA TYR A 510 -5.52 27.15 -3.42
C TYR A 510 -5.28 25.86 -4.21
N PRO A 511 -6.13 25.44 -5.16
CA PRO A 511 -5.83 24.26 -5.98
C PRO A 511 -4.49 24.38 -6.72
N SER A 512 -4.10 25.59 -7.15
CA SER A 512 -2.79 25.81 -7.78
C SER A 512 -1.62 25.68 -6.80
N LEU A 513 -1.73 26.19 -5.58
CA LEU A 513 -0.70 26.04 -4.54
C LEU A 513 -0.62 24.60 -4.00
N HIS A 514 -1.76 23.93 -3.86
CA HIS A 514 -1.83 22.51 -3.49
C HIS A 514 -1.20 21.63 -4.58
N LEU A 515 -1.47 21.93 -5.86
CA LEU A 515 -0.81 21.23 -6.97
C LEU A 515 0.71 21.41 -6.94
N LEU A 516 1.20 22.59 -6.58
CA LEU A 516 2.63 22.84 -6.39
C LEU A 516 3.21 22.09 -5.19
N SER A 517 2.43 21.92 -4.11
CA SER A 517 2.89 21.16 -2.94
C SER A 517 3.02 19.66 -3.22
N LEU A 518 2.25 19.12 -4.16
CA LEU A 518 2.39 17.71 -4.61
C LEU A 518 3.73 17.43 -5.33
N LEU A 519 4.50 18.45 -5.68
CA LEU A 519 5.87 18.28 -6.21
C LEU A 519 6.89 17.89 -5.12
N SER A 520 6.47 17.83 -3.85
CA SER A 520 7.31 17.49 -2.72
C SER A 520 6.67 16.38 -1.88
N SER A 521 7.39 15.27 -1.70
CA SER A 521 6.96 14.13 -0.87
C SER A 521 6.63 14.55 0.57
N SER A 522 7.43 15.43 1.17
CA SER A 522 7.19 15.94 2.53
C SER A 522 5.88 16.73 2.68
N PHE A 523 5.39 17.36 1.61
CA PHE A 523 4.10 18.07 1.65
C PHE A 523 2.90 17.14 1.45
N ILE A 524 3.12 15.95 0.87
CA ILE A 524 2.10 14.90 0.73
C ILE A 524 1.86 14.22 2.09
N GLU A 525 2.90 13.98 2.86
CA GLU A 525 2.78 13.41 4.22
C GLU A 525 2.03 14.36 5.18
N GLU A 526 2.09 15.67 4.93
CA GLU A 526 1.39 16.71 5.71
C GLU A 526 0.16 17.27 4.99
N GLU A 527 -0.40 16.54 4.01
CA GLU A 527 -1.51 17.01 3.17
C GLU A 527 -2.72 17.46 4.00
N HIS A 528 -3.02 16.76 5.10
CA HIS A 528 -4.08 17.13 6.05
C HIS A 528 -3.91 18.54 6.60
N GLN A 529 -2.68 19.05 6.79
CA GLN A 529 -2.44 20.41 7.26
C GLN A 529 -2.88 21.47 6.26
N LEU A 530 -2.70 21.19 4.96
CA LEU A 530 -3.21 22.03 3.87
C LEU A 530 -4.73 21.99 3.84
N TRP A 531 -5.34 20.81 3.99
CA TRP A 531 -6.79 20.65 4.11
C TRP A 531 -7.38 21.44 5.26
N TYR A 532 -6.78 21.41 6.45
CA TYR A 532 -7.24 22.21 7.59
C TYR A 532 -7.19 23.71 7.31
N LEU A 533 -6.07 24.20 6.77
CA LEU A 533 -5.91 25.60 6.43
C LEU A 533 -6.94 26.04 5.38
N PHE A 534 -7.21 25.18 4.40
CA PHE A 534 -8.17 25.44 3.33
C PHE A 534 -9.61 25.47 3.83
N ILE A 535 -10.06 24.41 4.51
CA ILE A 535 -11.41 24.31 5.05
C ILE A 535 -11.67 25.46 6.01
N GLN A 536 -10.69 25.80 6.86
CA GLN A 536 -10.78 26.95 7.74
C GLN A 536 -10.95 28.27 6.97
N THR A 537 -10.12 28.51 5.95
CA THR A 537 -10.20 29.75 5.16
C THR A 537 -11.51 29.82 4.36
N PHE A 538 -11.95 28.71 3.79
CA PHE A 538 -13.23 28.60 3.08
C PHE A 538 -14.42 28.86 4.01
N LEU A 539 -14.44 28.25 5.20
CA LEU A 539 -15.50 28.45 6.19
C LEU A 539 -15.53 29.90 6.69
N ILE A 540 -14.38 30.53 6.92
CA ILE A 540 -14.31 31.96 7.28
C ILE A 540 -14.90 32.83 6.15
N LEU A 541 -14.58 32.54 4.89
CA LEU A 541 -15.13 33.28 3.74
C LEU A 541 -16.64 33.04 3.55
N ALA A 542 -17.12 31.81 3.76
CA ALA A 542 -18.53 31.47 3.70
C ALA A 542 -19.33 32.12 4.85
N LEU A 543 -18.80 32.06 6.07
CA LEU A 543 -19.40 32.68 7.25
C LEU A 543 -19.39 34.21 7.15
N ARG A 544 -18.34 34.82 6.58
CA ARG A 544 -18.32 36.25 6.22
C ARG A 544 -19.52 36.61 5.33
N ASP A 545 -19.75 35.84 4.27
CA ASP A 545 -20.83 36.12 3.32
C ASP A 545 -22.21 36.01 3.99
N ILE A 546 -22.36 35.10 4.95
CA ILE A 546 -23.55 34.98 5.80
C ILE A 546 -23.66 36.17 6.78
N CYS A 547 -22.59 36.55 7.46
CA CYS A 547 -22.57 37.67 8.42
C CYS A 547 -22.93 38.99 7.75
N VAL A 548 -22.42 39.21 6.54
CA VAL A 548 -22.72 40.40 5.71
C VAL A 548 -24.18 40.42 5.25
N GLN A 549 -24.84 39.26 5.15
CA GLN A 549 -26.29 39.17 4.87
C GLN A 549 -27.15 39.37 6.13
N LEU A 550 -26.66 38.94 7.29
CA LEU A 550 -27.40 39.00 8.57
C LEU A 550 -27.27 40.34 9.29
N SER A 551 -26.20 41.11 9.06
CA SER A 551 -25.95 42.38 9.75
C SER A 551 -25.45 43.44 8.77
N SER A 552 -26.03 44.65 8.84
CA SER A 552 -25.55 45.82 8.10
C SER A 552 -24.46 46.60 8.86
N ASN A 553 -24.24 46.30 10.14
CA ASN A 553 -23.25 46.97 10.98
C ASN A 553 -21.86 46.31 10.84
N LYS A 554 -20.91 47.05 10.27
CA LYS A 554 -19.52 46.62 10.05
C LYS A 554 -18.82 46.14 11.31
N ARG A 555 -19.08 46.75 12.47
CA ARG A 555 -18.43 46.39 13.74
C ARG A 555 -18.82 44.98 14.19
N ASN A 556 -20.11 44.63 14.05
CA ASN A 556 -20.62 43.32 14.43
C ASN A 556 -20.09 42.21 13.51
N ILE A 557 -19.96 42.49 12.22
CA ILE A 557 -19.37 41.56 11.24
C ILE A 557 -17.91 41.26 11.60
N ILE A 558 -17.13 42.30 11.91
CA ILE A 558 -15.71 42.15 12.28
C ILE A 558 -15.58 41.33 13.58
N LEU A 559 -16.40 41.62 14.59
CA LEU A 559 -16.39 40.88 15.86
C LEU A 559 -16.75 39.39 15.65
N MET A 560 -17.74 39.08 14.83
CA MET A 560 -18.10 37.68 14.50
C MET A 560 -16.95 36.96 13.79
N LEU A 561 -16.30 37.60 12.81
CA LEU A 561 -15.18 37.00 12.08
C LEU A 561 -13.97 36.72 12.97
N ILE A 562 -13.65 37.64 13.87
CA ILE A 562 -12.57 37.45 14.86
C ILE A 562 -12.90 36.26 15.77
N THR A 563 -14.14 36.19 16.26
CA THR A 563 -14.59 35.11 17.15
C THR A 563 -14.51 33.75 16.46
N ILE A 564 -15.00 33.64 15.22
CA ILE A 564 -14.93 32.42 14.42
C ILE A 564 -13.48 31.99 14.19
N THR A 565 -12.61 32.91 13.78
CA THR A 565 -11.19 32.62 13.54
C THR A 565 -10.49 32.13 14.82
N PHE A 566 -10.83 32.72 15.97
CA PHE A 566 -10.31 32.32 17.27
C PHE A 566 -10.78 30.91 17.66
N ILE A 567 -12.07 30.60 17.51
CA ILE A 567 -12.62 29.26 17.78
C ILE A 567 -11.95 28.20 16.90
N PHE A 568 -11.82 28.45 15.59
CA PHE A 568 -11.14 27.51 14.70
C PHE A 568 -9.67 27.29 15.07
N ARG A 569 -8.98 28.34 15.53
CA ARG A 569 -7.59 28.21 16.00
C ARG A 569 -7.52 27.36 17.27
N LEU A 570 -8.45 27.54 18.21
CA LEU A 570 -8.55 26.70 19.40
C LEU A 570 -8.84 25.23 19.04
N LEU A 571 -9.81 24.98 18.15
CA LEU A 571 -10.15 23.61 17.72
C LEU A 571 -8.98 22.92 17.00
N ARG A 572 -8.22 23.64 16.18
CA ARG A 572 -7.02 23.09 15.53
C ARG A 572 -5.90 22.81 16.52
N SER A 573 -5.71 23.69 17.50
CA SER A 573 -4.69 23.49 18.54
C SER A 573 -5.11 22.46 19.60
N TRP A 574 -6.37 22.01 19.59
CA TRP A 574 -6.90 20.96 20.46
C TRP A 574 -6.37 19.56 20.11
N ASN A 575 -6.10 19.29 18.83
CA ASN A 575 -5.52 18.04 18.37
C ASN A 575 -4.52 18.31 17.23
N GLN A 576 -3.23 18.21 17.53
CA GLN A 576 -2.18 18.39 16.53
C GLN A 576 -1.97 17.09 15.75
N THR A 577 -2.32 17.11 14.47
CA THR A 577 -2.15 15.96 13.55
C THR A 577 -0.86 16.08 12.72
N GLY A 578 -0.31 14.98 12.22
CA GLY A 578 0.81 14.98 11.27
C GLY A 578 2.14 14.57 11.87
N ASN A 579 2.94 13.85 11.08
CA ASN A 579 4.16 13.16 11.52
C ASN A 579 5.15 14.10 12.22
N LYS A 580 5.24 15.35 11.79
CA LYS A 580 6.17 16.32 12.37
C LYS A 580 5.80 16.77 13.80
N TRP A 581 4.53 16.67 14.18
CA TRP A 581 4.00 17.21 15.44
C TRP A 581 3.61 16.13 16.45
N LEU A 582 3.66 14.85 16.05
CA LEU A 582 3.33 13.68 16.89
C LEU A 582 4.10 13.65 18.23
N THR A 583 5.28 14.25 18.29
CA THR A 583 6.14 14.25 19.48
C THR A 583 5.95 15.47 20.39
N GLN A 584 5.10 16.43 20.00
CA GLN A 584 4.86 17.65 20.77
C GLN A 584 3.50 17.61 21.48
N PRO A 585 3.43 18.01 22.77
CA PRO A 585 2.16 18.02 23.49
C PRO A 585 1.23 19.12 22.95
N ASP A 586 -0.05 18.80 22.76
CA ASP A 586 -1.08 19.74 22.32
C ASP A 586 -2.04 20.18 23.44
N ILE A 587 -3.01 21.05 23.12
CA ILE A 587 -3.96 21.54 24.14
C ILE A 587 -4.79 20.39 24.72
N GLY A 588 -5.13 19.38 23.92
CA GLY A 588 -5.80 18.17 24.40
C GLY A 588 -4.95 17.41 25.42
N ASP A 589 -3.67 17.24 25.16
CA ASP A 589 -2.72 16.59 26.10
C ASP A 589 -2.59 17.36 27.41
N TYR A 590 -2.53 18.69 27.35
CA TYR A 590 -2.50 19.53 28.55
C TYR A 590 -3.81 19.45 29.34
N LEU A 591 -4.95 19.39 28.66
CA LEU A 591 -6.26 19.30 29.30
C LEU A 591 -6.50 17.91 29.93
N ASN A 592 -6.05 16.83 29.28
CA ASN A 592 -6.14 15.46 29.80
C ASN A 592 -5.30 15.21 31.06
N ARG A 593 -4.33 16.09 31.37
CA ARG A 593 -3.58 16.06 32.64
C ARG A 593 -4.38 16.56 33.84
N PHE A 594 -5.54 17.19 33.63
CA PHE A 594 -6.42 17.62 34.71
C PHE A 594 -7.46 16.52 35.05
N VAL A 595 -7.44 16.07 36.31
CA VAL A 595 -8.22 14.94 36.87
C VAL A 595 -9.73 14.97 36.54
N PHE A 596 -10.31 16.14 36.32
CA PHE A 596 -11.74 16.29 36.05
C PHE A 596 -12.17 15.82 34.65
N ILE A 597 -11.26 15.78 33.67
CA ILE A 597 -11.57 15.38 32.28
C ILE A 597 -11.42 13.86 32.08
N GLN A 598 -10.57 13.20 32.87
CA GLN A 598 -10.42 11.73 32.85
C GLN A 598 -11.71 10.99 33.22
N ILE A 599 -12.53 11.57 34.11
CA ILE A 599 -13.82 11.00 34.54
C ILE A 599 -14.84 11.01 33.39
N PHE A 600 -14.81 12.03 32.52
CA PHE A 600 -15.74 12.14 31.38
C PHE A 600 -15.37 11.23 30.21
N ASN A 601 -14.09 10.88 30.03
CA ASN A 601 -13.64 9.94 29.00
C ASN A 601 -13.81 8.47 29.40
N SER A 602 -14.22 8.19 30.65
CA SER A 602 -14.49 6.84 31.19
C SER A 602 -15.98 6.47 31.26
N LEU A 603 -16.86 7.36 30.77
CA LEU A 603 -18.30 7.15 30.56
C LEU A 603 -18.57 7.08 29.06
#